data_AF-A0A3M6UD00-F1
#
_entry.id   AF-A0A3M6UD00-F1
#
_cell.length_a   1.000
_cell.length_b   1.000
_cell.length_c   1.000
_cell.angle_alpha   90.00
_cell.angle_beta   90.00
_cell.angle_gamma   90.00
#
_symmetry.space_group_name_H-M   'P 1'
#
loop_
_entity.id
_entity.type
_entity.pdbx_description
1 polymer ?
#
loop_
_entity_poly.entity_id
_entity_poly.type
_entity_poly.pdbx_seq_one_letter_code
_entity_poly.pdbx_strand_id
1 'polypeptide(L)'
;MGTADPERALKVAKLLENDVAGIDVNMGCPKDYSCKGGMGAALLSQPDNVHKILTTLVQGVSMPVTCKIRILPTIEETVGFAKMVEETGIVALAVHGREKHERSRDPVHINVIREVAKAVSIPVIANGVSLLVNTYKDIEKYRQETGCSSVMLARAAQWNPSIFRKEGCLSASQVITEYIKLAIDFDNNFGNTKYCLQRLLHEDTTSSEALQLLHAKEMRDICEIWNLTSYFDDAVQRRKHKMETMKDDENEKRKRKSSDSSSEITEIKVKYLRKMYTGGVTPKGILLEWSRRNRIKQPTYETIEREEDRWFKSVVLVGDKKYSSTEWEGSKKAAEQAAAIVCLQSLGVHDGRLKAEST
;
A
#
# COMPACT_ATOMS: atom_id res chain seq x y z
N MET A 1 3.26 -10.30 3.84
CA MET A 1 4.29 -9.76 2.92
C MET A 1 5.01 -10.88 2.18
N GLY A 2 5.58 -10.61 1.01
CA GLY A 2 6.58 -11.48 0.36
C GLY A 2 7.97 -10.95 0.67
N THR A 3 8.84 -11.80 1.22
CA THR A 3 10.21 -11.44 1.60
C THR A 3 11.13 -12.65 1.49
N ALA A 4 12.42 -12.40 1.38
CA ALA A 4 13.50 -13.40 1.45
C ALA A 4 14.64 -12.92 2.36
N ASP A 5 14.45 -11.80 3.06
CA ASP A 5 15.46 -11.09 3.84
C ASP A 5 14.86 -10.68 5.20
N PRO A 6 15.45 -11.12 6.32
CA PRO A 6 14.92 -10.84 7.67
C PRO A 6 14.86 -9.35 8.01
N GLU A 7 15.94 -8.60 7.74
CA GLU A 7 16.06 -7.19 8.13
C GLU A 7 15.06 -6.31 7.39
N ARG A 8 14.92 -6.53 6.08
CA ARG A 8 13.91 -5.85 5.27
C ARG A 8 12.50 -6.23 5.69
N ALA A 9 12.25 -7.48 6.06
CA ALA A 9 10.94 -7.89 6.57
C ALA A 9 10.61 -7.14 7.86
N LEU A 10 11.54 -7.06 8.80
CA LEU A 10 11.37 -6.36 10.06
C LEU A 10 11.14 -4.87 9.86
N LYS A 11 11.91 -4.23 8.98
CA LYS A 11 11.72 -2.81 8.65
C LYS A 11 10.31 -2.51 8.13
N VAL A 12 9.79 -3.37 7.25
CA VAL A 12 8.42 -3.23 6.72
C VAL A 12 7.38 -3.53 7.80
N ALA A 13 7.63 -4.51 8.67
CA ALA A 13 6.72 -4.85 9.74
C ALA A 13 6.58 -3.70 10.76
N LYS A 14 7.69 -3.11 11.21
CA LYS A 14 7.67 -1.93 12.11
C LYS A 14 7.00 -0.70 11.50
N LEU A 15 7.06 -0.54 10.18
CA LEU A 15 6.38 0.55 9.49
C LEU A 15 4.85 0.43 9.61
N LEU A 16 4.31 -0.79 9.70
CA LEU A 16 2.87 -1.06 9.64
C LEU A 16 2.29 -1.52 10.98
N GLU A 17 3.11 -1.86 11.98
CA GLU A 17 2.66 -2.57 13.19
C GLU A 17 1.58 -1.84 13.99
N ASN A 18 1.52 -0.50 13.90
CA ASN A 18 0.51 0.30 14.59
C ASN A 18 -0.83 0.40 13.82
N ASP A 19 -0.86 -0.02 12.55
CA ASP A 19 -2.02 0.12 11.66
C ASP A 19 -2.69 -1.23 11.34
N VAL A 20 -2.07 -2.36 11.74
CA VAL A 20 -2.54 -3.71 11.39
C VAL A 20 -2.63 -4.63 12.61
N ALA A 21 -3.50 -5.64 12.54
CA ALA A 21 -3.71 -6.60 13.63
C ALA A 21 -2.70 -7.77 13.64
N GLY A 22 -1.86 -7.91 12.61
CA GLY A 22 -0.91 -9.01 12.52
C GLY A 22 -0.05 -8.96 11.26
N ILE A 23 1.05 -9.70 11.28
CA ILE A 23 2.04 -9.77 10.20
C ILE A 23 2.10 -11.20 9.66
N ASP A 24 1.77 -11.39 8.38
CA ASP A 24 1.85 -12.70 7.74
C ASP A 24 3.03 -12.77 6.74
N VAL A 25 3.78 -13.88 6.73
CA VAL A 25 4.82 -14.14 5.72
C VAL A 25 4.31 -15.14 4.68
N ASN A 26 4.34 -14.73 3.41
CA ASN A 26 3.96 -15.59 2.29
C ASN A 26 5.09 -16.55 1.92
N MET A 27 4.86 -17.84 2.14
CA MET A 27 5.74 -18.96 1.76
C MET A 27 5.05 -19.91 0.77
N GLY A 28 3.96 -19.48 0.12
CA GLY A 28 3.12 -20.33 -0.72
C GLY A 28 2.95 -19.87 -2.17
N CYS A 29 3.42 -18.67 -2.53
CA CYS A 29 3.28 -18.12 -3.88
C CYS A 29 4.16 -18.87 -4.90
N PRO A 30 3.58 -19.55 -5.91
CA PRO A 30 4.35 -20.28 -6.91
C PRO A 30 4.77 -19.43 -8.12
N LYS A 31 4.37 -18.15 -8.17
CA LYS A 31 4.62 -17.28 -9.34
C LYS A 31 6.11 -17.02 -9.52
N ASP A 32 6.56 -17.03 -10.78
CA ASP A 32 7.99 -16.94 -11.13
C ASP A 32 8.68 -15.70 -10.56
N TYR A 33 8.05 -14.52 -10.62
CA TYR A 33 8.65 -13.30 -10.07
C TYR A 33 8.91 -13.41 -8.56
N SER A 34 8.04 -14.13 -7.83
CA SER A 34 8.21 -14.35 -6.39
C SER A 34 9.35 -15.34 -6.15
N CYS A 35 9.34 -16.46 -6.87
CA CYS A 35 10.33 -17.52 -6.67
C CYS A 35 11.75 -17.08 -7.08
N LYS A 36 11.89 -16.33 -8.19
CA LYS A 36 13.18 -15.77 -8.62
C LYS A 36 13.76 -14.79 -7.62
N GLY A 37 12.91 -14.07 -6.88
CA GLY A 37 13.33 -13.21 -5.78
C GLY A 37 13.61 -13.95 -4.46
N GLY A 38 13.58 -15.29 -4.45
CA GLY A 38 13.75 -16.09 -3.23
C GLY A 38 12.54 -16.09 -2.29
N MET A 39 11.39 -15.55 -2.71
CA MET A 39 10.19 -15.35 -1.89
C MET A 39 9.11 -16.39 -2.21
N GLY A 40 8.08 -16.48 -1.37
CA GLY A 40 6.93 -17.36 -1.63
C GLY A 40 7.34 -18.82 -1.54
N ALA A 41 6.91 -19.65 -2.48
CA ALA A 41 7.18 -21.10 -2.45
C ALA A 41 8.67 -21.46 -2.58
N ALA A 42 9.55 -20.52 -2.94
CA ALA A 42 11.01 -20.74 -2.92
C ALA A 42 11.59 -20.81 -1.50
N LEU A 43 10.87 -20.28 -0.49
CA LEU A 43 11.28 -20.37 0.91
C LEU A 43 11.10 -21.78 1.49
N LEU A 44 10.22 -22.61 0.90
CA LEU A 44 9.96 -23.97 1.38
C LEU A 44 11.19 -24.87 1.29
N SER A 45 12.14 -24.55 0.39
CA SER A 45 13.43 -25.24 0.26
C SER A 45 14.57 -24.55 1.01
N GLN A 46 14.26 -23.57 1.86
CA GLN A 46 15.24 -22.76 2.61
C GLN A 46 14.86 -22.65 4.10
N PRO A 47 14.76 -23.77 4.82
CA PRO A 47 14.29 -23.79 6.21
C PRO A 47 15.09 -22.86 7.14
N ASP A 48 16.41 -22.80 7.00
CA ASP A 48 17.26 -21.91 7.81
C ASP A 48 16.92 -20.42 7.61
N ASN A 49 16.63 -20.03 6.38
CA ASN A 49 16.26 -18.64 6.07
C ASN A 49 14.85 -18.33 6.61
N VAL A 50 13.92 -19.28 6.49
CA VAL A 50 12.58 -19.19 7.07
C VAL A 50 12.66 -19.00 8.58
N HIS A 51 13.45 -19.82 9.27
CA HIS A 51 13.67 -19.72 10.71
C HIS A 51 14.19 -18.32 11.08
N LYS A 52 15.20 -17.81 10.37
CA LYS A 52 15.75 -16.46 10.58
C LYS A 52 14.70 -15.37 10.36
N ILE A 53 13.95 -15.41 9.27
CA ILE A 53 12.92 -14.41 8.95
C ILE A 53 11.85 -14.37 10.04
N LEU A 54 11.29 -15.52 10.40
CA LEU A 54 10.20 -15.60 11.37
C LEU A 54 10.67 -15.21 12.78
N THR A 55 11.81 -15.73 13.23
CA THR A 55 12.37 -15.39 14.55
C THR A 55 12.63 -13.88 14.66
N THR A 56 13.20 -13.27 13.61
CA THR A 56 13.47 -11.82 13.57
C THR A 56 12.18 -11.01 13.66
N LEU A 57 11.12 -11.44 12.98
CA LEU A 57 9.81 -10.79 13.05
C LEU A 57 9.18 -10.95 14.43
N VAL A 58 9.09 -12.18 14.94
CA VAL A 58 8.48 -12.50 16.24
C VAL A 58 9.15 -11.73 17.38
N GLN A 59 10.48 -11.59 17.35
CA GLN A 59 11.22 -10.82 18.35
C GLN A 59 11.17 -9.31 18.14
N GLY A 60 10.86 -8.86 16.93
CA GLY A 60 11.07 -7.48 16.50
C GLY A 60 9.82 -6.61 16.44
N VAL A 61 8.61 -7.20 16.40
CA VAL A 61 7.34 -6.48 16.42
C VAL A 61 6.46 -6.85 17.61
N SER A 62 5.56 -5.95 17.97
CA SER A 62 4.61 -6.15 19.06
C SER A 62 3.37 -6.98 18.67
N MET A 63 3.13 -7.14 17.37
CA MET A 63 1.92 -7.79 16.84
C MET A 63 2.14 -9.29 16.53
N PRO A 64 1.06 -10.09 16.51
CA PRO A 64 1.17 -11.51 16.19
C PRO A 64 1.72 -11.74 14.79
N VAL A 65 2.67 -12.69 14.68
CA VAL A 65 3.26 -13.12 13.41
C VAL A 65 2.67 -14.46 13.00
N THR A 66 2.24 -14.58 11.75
CA THR A 66 1.78 -15.83 11.12
C THR A 66 2.56 -16.09 9.84
N CYS A 67 2.40 -17.29 9.27
CA CYS A 67 2.83 -17.52 7.90
C CYS A 67 1.88 -18.44 7.15
N LYS A 68 1.98 -18.40 5.82
CA LYS A 68 1.18 -19.23 4.93
C LYS A 68 2.05 -20.05 4.00
N ILE A 69 1.91 -21.37 4.07
CA ILE A 69 2.70 -22.34 3.30
C ILE A 69 1.84 -23.07 2.25
N ARG A 70 2.53 -23.74 1.34
CA ARG A 70 2.02 -24.90 0.59
C ARG A 70 2.65 -26.17 1.18
N ILE A 71 2.01 -27.32 0.94
CA ILE A 71 2.57 -28.61 1.37
C ILE A 71 3.82 -28.97 0.57
N LEU A 72 4.64 -29.83 1.16
CA LEU A 72 5.82 -30.47 0.56
C LEU A 72 5.43 -31.86 0.00
N PRO A 73 6.30 -32.51 -0.80
CA PRO A 73 6.00 -33.79 -1.45
C PRO A 73 5.56 -34.91 -0.51
N THR A 74 6.07 -34.96 0.73
CA THR A 74 5.64 -35.94 1.73
C THR A 74 4.97 -35.33 2.95
N ILE A 75 4.20 -36.15 3.67
CA ILE A 75 3.59 -35.76 4.95
C ILE A 75 4.69 -35.45 5.96
N GLU A 76 5.73 -36.28 6.02
CA GLU A 76 6.86 -36.16 6.95
C GLU A 76 7.61 -34.85 6.74
N GLU A 77 7.90 -34.50 5.48
CA GLU A 77 8.53 -33.23 5.13
C GLU A 77 7.65 -32.04 5.51
N THR A 78 6.35 -32.11 5.21
CA THR A 78 5.41 -31.03 5.52
C THR A 78 5.26 -30.83 7.03
N VAL A 79 5.12 -31.91 7.79
CA VAL A 79 5.04 -31.89 9.25
C VAL A 79 6.34 -31.39 9.87
N GLY A 80 7.49 -31.86 9.40
CA GLY A 80 8.80 -31.38 9.84
C GLY A 80 8.97 -29.87 9.63
N PHE A 81 8.57 -29.38 8.45
CA PHE A 81 8.59 -27.95 8.15
C PHE A 81 7.64 -27.16 9.06
N ALA A 82 6.43 -27.67 9.31
CA ALA A 82 5.46 -27.01 10.19
C ALA A 82 5.95 -26.91 11.64
N LYS A 83 6.61 -27.95 12.16
CA LYS A 83 7.22 -27.94 13.49
C LYS A 83 8.36 -26.93 13.60
N MET A 84 9.28 -26.89 12.63
CA MET A 84 10.35 -25.89 12.58
C MET A 84 9.76 -24.47 12.56
N VAL A 85 8.70 -24.25 11.80
CA VAL A 85 8.02 -22.96 11.77
C VAL A 85 7.39 -22.62 13.13
N GLU A 86 6.74 -23.57 13.81
CA GLU A 86 6.20 -23.40 15.16
C GLU A 86 7.28 -22.99 16.18
N GLU A 87 8.47 -23.60 16.11
CA GLU A 87 9.60 -23.29 17.01
C GLU A 87 10.06 -21.83 16.94
N THR A 88 9.77 -21.12 15.85
CA THR A 88 10.10 -19.68 15.71
C THR A 88 9.20 -18.76 16.55
N GLY A 89 8.11 -19.28 17.12
CA GLY A 89 7.17 -18.53 17.96
C GLY A 89 6.05 -17.81 17.21
N ILE A 90 5.77 -18.19 15.95
CA ILE A 90 4.57 -17.69 15.26
C ILE A 90 3.29 -18.15 15.97
N VAL A 91 2.22 -17.38 15.86
CA VAL A 91 0.97 -17.66 16.59
C VAL A 91 -0.01 -18.56 15.86
N ALA A 92 0.12 -18.71 14.54
CA ALA A 92 -0.74 -19.56 13.71
C ALA A 92 -0.12 -19.85 12.34
N LEU A 93 -0.43 -21.02 11.79
CA LEU A 93 0.06 -21.49 10.48
C LEU A 93 -1.10 -21.71 9.51
N ALA A 94 -1.07 -21.04 8.36
CA ALA A 94 -2.01 -21.31 7.27
C ALA A 94 -1.43 -22.31 6.27
N VAL A 95 -2.14 -23.41 6.00
CA VAL A 95 -1.69 -24.49 5.12
C VAL A 95 -2.59 -24.59 3.90
N HIS A 96 -2.04 -24.30 2.72
CA HIS A 96 -2.67 -24.67 1.46
C HIS A 96 -2.29 -26.11 1.15
N GLY A 97 -3.27 -27.02 1.16
CA GLY A 97 -3.09 -28.45 0.87
C GLY A 97 -2.81 -28.78 -0.59
N ARG A 98 -1.96 -28.00 -1.27
CA ARG A 98 -1.45 -28.29 -2.61
C ARG A 98 0.02 -27.96 -2.68
N GLU A 99 0.79 -28.78 -3.37
CA GLU A 99 2.19 -28.55 -3.67
C GLU A 99 2.39 -27.36 -4.62
N LYS A 100 3.62 -26.86 -4.75
CA LYS A 100 3.94 -25.70 -5.60
C LYS A 100 3.49 -25.87 -7.06
N HIS A 101 3.64 -27.07 -7.62
CA HIS A 101 3.36 -27.34 -9.02
C HIS A 101 1.86 -27.55 -9.29
N GLU A 102 1.12 -28.00 -8.29
CA GLU A 102 -0.33 -28.22 -8.36
C GLU A 102 -1.12 -26.90 -8.52
N ARG A 103 -2.11 -26.98 -9.40
CA ARG A 103 -3.00 -25.91 -9.84
C ARG A 103 -4.35 -26.00 -9.14
N SER A 104 -5.15 -24.96 -9.38
CA SER A 104 -6.49 -24.80 -8.84
C SER A 104 -7.45 -25.95 -9.11
N ARG A 105 -7.25 -26.69 -10.22
CA ARG A 105 -8.05 -27.84 -10.65
C ARG A 105 -7.66 -29.13 -9.93
N ASP A 106 -6.43 -29.21 -9.45
CA ASP A 106 -5.92 -30.40 -8.80
C ASP A 106 -6.58 -30.49 -7.40
N PRO A 107 -6.82 -31.71 -6.89
CA PRO A 107 -7.46 -31.90 -5.60
C PRO A 107 -6.63 -31.29 -4.46
N VAL A 108 -7.30 -30.98 -3.34
CA VAL A 108 -6.62 -30.54 -2.12
C VAL A 108 -6.32 -31.76 -1.25
N HIS A 109 -5.08 -31.88 -0.77
CA HIS A 109 -4.62 -32.96 0.10
C HIS A 109 -5.04 -32.72 1.55
N ILE A 110 -6.30 -33.06 1.86
CA ILE A 110 -6.91 -32.86 3.19
C ILE A 110 -6.18 -33.66 4.26
N ASN A 111 -5.74 -34.88 3.94
CA ASN A 111 -4.96 -35.73 4.84
C ASN A 111 -3.68 -35.04 5.30
N VAL A 112 -2.93 -34.40 4.40
CA VAL A 112 -1.68 -33.71 4.77
C VAL A 112 -1.96 -32.54 5.70
N ILE A 113 -2.98 -31.72 5.42
CA ILE A 113 -3.39 -30.62 6.32
C ILE A 113 -3.75 -31.16 7.71
N ARG A 114 -4.47 -32.29 7.77
CA ARG A 114 -4.88 -32.91 9.03
C ARG A 114 -3.69 -33.41 9.85
N GLU A 115 -2.71 -34.03 9.21
CA GLU A 115 -1.51 -34.49 9.93
C GLU A 115 -0.67 -33.31 10.43
N VAL A 116 -0.60 -32.20 9.68
CA VAL A 116 0.01 -30.96 10.20
C VAL A 116 -0.75 -30.44 11.43
N ALA A 117 -2.08 -30.35 11.38
CA ALA A 117 -2.89 -29.84 12.48
C ALA A 117 -2.79 -30.68 13.77
N LYS A 118 -2.54 -31.99 13.66
CA LYS A 118 -2.28 -32.85 14.82
C LYS A 118 -0.87 -32.71 15.39
N ALA A 119 0.09 -32.31 14.56
CA ALA A 119 1.51 -32.40 14.87
C ALA A 119 2.07 -31.13 15.54
N VAL A 120 1.38 -30.00 15.40
CA VAL A 120 1.75 -28.71 16.02
C VAL A 120 0.72 -28.33 17.09
N SER A 121 1.14 -27.52 18.07
CA SER A 121 0.31 -27.00 19.16
C SER A 121 -0.36 -25.67 18.82
N ILE A 122 0.21 -24.89 17.89
CA ILE A 122 -0.39 -23.64 17.42
C ILE A 122 -1.62 -23.87 16.51
N PRO A 123 -2.57 -22.92 16.46
CA PRO A 123 -3.70 -22.97 15.53
C PRO A 123 -3.27 -23.14 14.07
N VAL A 124 -3.82 -24.16 13.41
CA VAL A 124 -3.67 -24.37 11.96
C VAL A 124 -4.92 -23.87 11.22
N ILE A 125 -4.71 -23.15 10.12
CA ILE A 125 -5.74 -22.57 9.25
C ILE A 125 -5.75 -23.33 7.91
N ALA A 126 -6.80 -24.10 7.65
CA ALA A 126 -6.93 -24.87 6.43
C ALA A 126 -7.24 -23.98 5.20
N ASN A 127 -6.60 -24.25 4.07
CA ASN A 127 -6.81 -23.50 2.83
C ASN A 127 -6.76 -24.39 1.58
N GLY A 128 -7.48 -23.97 0.53
CA GLY A 128 -7.43 -24.58 -0.80
C GLY A 128 -8.75 -25.17 -1.30
N VAL A 129 -9.81 -25.17 -0.49
CA VAL A 129 -11.09 -25.85 -0.76
C VAL A 129 -12.09 -25.04 -1.59
N SER A 130 -11.78 -23.83 -2.04
CA SER A 130 -12.79 -22.90 -2.59
C SER A 130 -13.67 -23.41 -3.74
N LEU A 131 -13.26 -24.43 -4.50
CA LEU A 131 -14.12 -25.04 -5.55
C LEU A 131 -15.22 -25.95 -4.98
N LEU A 132 -15.10 -26.36 -3.72
CA LEU A 132 -16.00 -27.29 -3.04
C LEU A 132 -16.85 -26.59 -1.96
N VAL A 133 -16.73 -25.26 -1.84
CA VAL A 133 -17.44 -24.45 -0.84
C VAL A 133 -18.44 -23.58 -1.56
N ASN A 134 -19.73 -23.91 -1.41
CA ASN A 134 -20.83 -23.17 -2.01
C ASN A 134 -21.67 -22.42 -0.96
N THR A 135 -21.59 -22.87 0.30
CA THR A 135 -22.36 -22.33 1.42
C THR A 135 -21.48 -22.13 2.65
N TYR A 136 -21.98 -21.34 3.60
CA TYR A 136 -21.33 -21.18 4.91
C TYR A 136 -21.12 -22.53 5.63
N LYS A 137 -22.06 -23.49 5.48
CA LYS A 137 -21.97 -24.80 6.13
C LYS A 137 -20.79 -25.63 5.61
N ASP A 138 -20.41 -25.45 4.35
CA ASP A 138 -19.27 -26.16 3.76
C ASP A 138 -17.94 -25.73 4.39
N ILE A 139 -17.87 -24.50 4.91
CA ILE A 139 -16.70 -23.99 5.65
C ILE A 139 -16.49 -24.80 6.93
N GLU A 140 -17.56 -24.99 7.71
CA GLU A 140 -17.50 -25.76 8.95
C GLU A 140 -17.23 -27.25 8.68
N LYS A 141 -17.85 -27.81 7.64
CA LYS A 141 -17.55 -29.19 7.21
C LYS A 141 -16.06 -29.36 6.89
N TYR A 142 -15.47 -28.45 6.12
CA TYR A 142 -14.05 -28.52 5.79
C TYR A 142 -13.15 -28.33 7.01
N ARG A 143 -13.52 -27.45 7.94
CA ARG A 143 -12.83 -27.27 9.23
C ARG A 143 -12.78 -28.57 10.02
N GLN A 144 -13.92 -29.27 10.12
CA GLN A 144 -14.03 -30.55 10.82
C GLN A 144 -13.24 -31.65 10.12
N GLU A 145 -13.34 -31.77 8.80
CA GLU A 145 -12.62 -32.77 8.02
C GLU A 145 -11.10 -32.63 8.15
N THR A 146 -10.59 -31.40 8.20
CA THR A 146 -9.16 -31.12 8.36
C THR A 146 -8.69 -31.16 9.81
N GLY A 147 -9.60 -31.14 10.79
CA GLY A 147 -9.23 -30.99 12.21
C GLY A 147 -8.57 -29.65 12.53
N CYS A 148 -8.63 -28.67 11.63
CA CYS A 148 -8.00 -27.37 11.80
C CYS A 148 -8.82 -26.46 12.72
N SER A 149 -8.16 -25.44 13.29
CA SER A 149 -8.80 -24.43 14.11
C SER A 149 -9.69 -23.50 13.29
N SER A 150 -9.27 -23.18 12.06
CA SER A 150 -9.94 -22.21 11.21
C SER A 150 -9.80 -22.55 9.73
N VAL A 151 -10.56 -21.86 8.87
CA VAL A 151 -10.54 -22.01 7.41
C VAL A 151 -10.31 -20.66 6.75
N MET A 152 -9.41 -20.62 5.77
CA MET A 152 -9.17 -19.46 4.92
C MET A 152 -9.72 -19.75 3.52
N LEU A 153 -10.63 -18.89 3.03
CA LEU A 153 -11.13 -18.94 1.65
C LEU A 153 -10.51 -17.84 0.79
N ALA A 154 -10.29 -18.13 -0.49
CA ALA A 154 -9.78 -17.17 -1.45
C ALA A 154 -10.73 -17.02 -2.65
N ARG A 155 -10.84 -18.05 -3.50
CA ARG A 155 -11.64 -17.96 -4.74
C ARG A 155 -13.14 -17.80 -4.47
N ALA A 156 -13.68 -18.58 -3.55
CA ALA A 156 -15.10 -18.51 -3.18
C ALA A 156 -15.47 -17.10 -2.69
N ALA A 157 -14.63 -16.50 -1.84
CA ALA A 157 -14.81 -15.13 -1.36
C ALA A 157 -14.58 -14.07 -2.45
N GLN A 158 -13.69 -14.33 -3.41
CA GLN A 158 -13.48 -13.45 -4.56
C GLN A 158 -14.70 -13.45 -5.51
N TRP A 159 -15.38 -14.59 -5.67
CA TRP A 159 -16.58 -14.69 -6.50
C TRP A 159 -17.81 -14.13 -5.78
N ASN A 160 -17.93 -14.42 -4.48
CA ASN A 160 -18.96 -13.85 -3.64
C ASN A 160 -18.48 -13.72 -2.19
N PRO A 161 -18.07 -12.52 -1.72
CA PRO A 161 -17.62 -12.30 -0.35
C PRO A 161 -18.70 -12.58 0.71
N SER A 162 -19.98 -12.62 0.32
CA SER A 162 -21.06 -12.98 1.24
C SER A 162 -21.09 -14.48 1.59
N ILE A 163 -20.17 -15.30 1.06
CA ILE A 163 -19.96 -16.71 1.46
C ILE A 163 -19.75 -16.88 2.96
N PHE A 164 -19.29 -15.83 3.65
CA PHE A 164 -19.09 -15.81 5.10
C PHE A 164 -20.36 -15.53 5.91
N ARG A 165 -21.51 -15.26 5.27
CA ARG A 165 -22.78 -15.03 5.96
C ARG A 165 -23.42 -16.35 6.39
N LYS A 166 -23.77 -16.46 7.67
CA LYS A 166 -24.47 -17.64 8.23
C LYS A 166 -25.87 -17.80 7.63
N GLU A 167 -26.50 -16.70 7.25
CA GLU A 167 -27.85 -16.64 6.71
C GLU A 167 -27.92 -17.01 5.22
N GLY A 168 -26.75 -17.19 4.58
CA GLY A 168 -26.62 -17.52 3.16
C GLY A 168 -26.05 -16.37 2.32
N CYS A 169 -25.62 -16.71 1.11
CA CYS A 169 -25.03 -15.75 0.18
C CYS A 169 -26.08 -14.71 -0.28
N LEU A 170 -25.65 -13.46 -0.39
CA LEU A 170 -26.37 -12.40 -1.09
C LEU A 170 -26.30 -12.62 -2.61
N SER A 171 -27.23 -11.99 -3.33
CA SER A 171 -27.19 -11.99 -4.80
C SER A 171 -25.98 -11.22 -5.32
N ALA A 172 -25.53 -11.56 -6.53
CA ALA A 172 -24.40 -10.88 -7.17
C ALA A 172 -24.64 -9.35 -7.28
N SER A 173 -25.86 -8.95 -7.65
CA SER A 173 -26.25 -7.52 -7.75
C SER A 173 -26.08 -6.77 -6.42
N GLN A 174 -26.53 -7.36 -5.29
CA GLN A 174 -26.36 -6.75 -3.97
C GLN A 174 -24.89 -6.59 -3.60
N VAL A 175 -24.10 -7.64 -3.81
CA VAL A 175 -22.67 -7.65 -3.50
C VAL A 175 -21.90 -6.65 -4.37
N ILE A 176 -22.17 -6.62 -5.66
CA ILE A 176 -21.53 -5.70 -6.61
C ILE A 176 -21.85 -4.26 -6.23
N THR A 177 -23.11 -3.94 -5.96
CA THR A 177 -23.54 -2.59 -5.58
C THR A 177 -22.81 -2.11 -4.32
N GLU A 178 -22.75 -2.94 -3.28
CA GLU A 178 -22.05 -2.60 -2.04
C GLU A 178 -20.54 -2.51 -2.23
N TYR A 179 -19.95 -3.37 -3.08
CA TYR A 179 -18.53 -3.28 -3.42
C TYR A 179 -18.21 -1.96 -4.14
N ILE A 180 -19.03 -1.53 -5.09
CA ILE A 180 -18.83 -0.25 -5.80
C ILE A 180 -18.91 0.92 -4.81
N LYS A 181 -19.89 0.93 -3.90
CA LYS A 181 -19.98 1.97 -2.86
C LYS A 181 -18.71 2.05 -2.01
N LEU A 182 -18.17 0.91 -1.57
CA LEU A 182 -16.89 0.88 -0.85
C LEU A 182 -15.74 1.38 -1.72
N ALA A 183 -15.66 0.96 -2.99
CA ALA A 183 -14.65 1.44 -3.92
C ALA A 183 -14.73 2.97 -4.11
N ILE A 184 -15.93 3.54 -4.11
CA ILE A 184 -16.16 4.98 -4.15
C ILE A 184 -15.72 5.64 -2.83
N ASP A 185 -16.18 5.14 -1.69
CA ASP A 185 -15.89 5.77 -0.39
C ASP A 185 -14.39 5.78 -0.06
N PHE A 186 -13.66 4.74 -0.45
CA PHE A 186 -12.22 4.62 -0.24
C PHE A 186 -11.36 5.09 -1.42
N ASP A 187 -11.97 5.73 -2.42
CA ASP A 187 -11.28 6.24 -3.63
C ASP A 187 -10.39 5.18 -4.31
N ASN A 188 -10.91 3.95 -4.40
CA ASN A 188 -10.17 2.81 -4.90
C ASN A 188 -9.82 3.00 -6.39
N ASN A 189 -8.64 2.53 -6.78
CA ASN A 189 -8.18 2.63 -8.15
C ASN A 189 -9.17 1.97 -9.12
N PHE A 190 -9.55 2.70 -10.16
CA PHE A 190 -10.48 2.24 -11.20
C PHE A 190 -10.11 0.86 -11.78
N GLY A 191 -8.84 0.66 -12.15
CA GLY A 191 -8.40 -0.60 -12.76
C GLY A 191 -8.53 -1.78 -11.80
N ASN A 192 -8.27 -1.56 -10.50
CA ASN A 192 -8.49 -2.55 -9.47
C ASN A 192 -9.99 -2.83 -9.26
N THR A 193 -10.82 -1.79 -9.17
CA THR A 193 -12.28 -1.92 -9.02
C THR A 193 -12.86 -2.71 -10.20
N LYS A 194 -12.51 -2.35 -11.43
CA LYS A 194 -12.92 -3.05 -12.65
C LYS A 194 -12.52 -4.53 -12.62
N TYR A 195 -11.28 -4.83 -12.24
CA TYR A 195 -10.82 -6.22 -12.10
C TYR A 195 -11.65 -7.01 -11.07
N CYS A 196 -11.91 -6.42 -9.90
CA CYS A 196 -12.68 -7.08 -8.84
C CYS A 196 -14.14 -7.31 -9.28
N LEU A 197 -14.77 -6.34 -9.94
CA LEU A 197 -16.12 -6.50 -10.50
C LEU A 197 -16.19 -7.63 -11.52
N GLN A 198 -15.19 -7.77 -12.39
CA GLN A 198 -15.10 -8.91 -13.31
C GLN A 198 -14.97 -10.25 -12.57
N ARG A 199 -14.39 -10.27 -11.37
CA ARG A 199 -14.34 -11.49 -10.55
C ARG A 199 -15.66 -11.79 -9.84
N LEU A 200 -16.39 -10.75 -9.43
CA LEU A 200 -17.70 -10.86 -8.78
C LEU A 200 -18.80 -11.27 -9.77
N LEU A 201 -18.71 -10.81 -11.03
CA LEU A 201 -19.55 -11.31 -12.13
C LEU A 201 -19.24 -12.79 -12.45
N HIS A 202 -18.03 -13.24 -12.12
CA HIS A 202 -17.60 -14.63 -12.19
C HIS A 202 -17.78 -15.28 -13.58
N GLU A 203 -18.80 -16.13 -13.75
CA GLU A 203 -19.13 -16.81 -15.01
C GLU A 203 -20.10 -15.99 -15.89
N ASP A 204 -20.69 -14.92 -15.36
CA ASP A 204 -21.51 -14.01 -16.15
C ASP A 204 -20.63 -13.11 -17.02
N THR A 205 -20.50 -13.50 -18.27
CA THR A 205 -19.75 -12.75 -19.29
C THR A 205 -20.65 -12.18 -20.39
N THR A 206 -21.96 -12.37 -20.30
CA THR A 206 -22.90 -12.06 -21.40
C THR A 206 -23.99 -11.08 -20.98
N SER A 207 -24.16 -10.78 -19.69
CA SER A 207 -25.05 -9.72 -19.26
C SER A 207 -24.66 -8.36 -19.85
N SER A 208 -25.66 -7.47 -19.93
CA SER A 208 -25.44 -6.12 -20.43
C SER A 208 -24.40 -5.39 -19.58
N GLU A 209 -24.47 -5.58 -18.26
CA GLU A 209 -23.55 -5.03 -17.28
C GLU A 209 -22.12 -5.55 -17.47
N ALA A 210 -21.96 -6.86 -17.70
CA ALA A 210 -20.64 -7.45 -17.97
C ALA A 210 -20.00 -6.89 -19.24
N LEU A 211 -20.78 -6.76 -20.33
CA LEU A 211 -20.32 -6.20 -21.59
C LEU A 211 -19.97 -4.70 -21.46
N GLN A 212 -20.82 -3.91 -20.80
CA GLN A 212 -20.55 -2.48 -20.56
C GLN A 212 -19.31 -2.29 -19.69
N LEU A 213 -19.11 -3.12 -18.66
CA LEU A 213 -17.94 -3.06 -17.79
C LEU A 213 -16.63 -3.28 -18.57
N LEU A 214 -16.62 -4.13 -19.60
CA LEU A 214 -15.44 -4.32 -20.47
C LEU A 214 -15.03 -3.01 -21.15
N HIS A 215 -16.01 -2.18 -21.52
CA HIS A 215 -15.79 -0.91 -22.21
C HIS A 215 -15.58 0.29 -21.27
N ALA A 216 -15.89 0.17 -19.99
CA ALA A 216 -15.64 1.20 -18.98
C ALA A 216 -14.16 1.62 -18.96
N LYS A 217 -13.91 2.93 -18.86
CA LYS A 217 -12.59 3.60 -18.85
C LYS A 217 -12.33 4.37 -17.57
N GLU A 218 -13.37 4.69 -16.81
CA GLU A 218 -13.25 5.39 -15.54
C GLU A 218 -14.29 4.93 -14.50
N MET A 219 -14.17 5.43 -13.26
CA MET A 219 -15.09 5.07 -12.17
C MET A 219 -16.52 5.53 -12.45
N ARG A 220 -16.70 6.66 -13.13
CA ARG A 220 -18.02 7.19 -13.48
C ARG A 220 -18.79 6.24 -14.41
N ASP A 221 -18.13 5.64 -15.41
CA ASP A 221 -18.74 4.62 -16.27
C ASP A 221 -19.28 3.42 -15.45
N ILE A 222 -18.50 2.95 -14.46
CA ILE A 222 -18.94 1.87 -13.55
C ILE A 222 -20.18 2.31 -12.76
N CYS A 223 -20.20 3.56 -12.29
CA CYS A 223 -21.33 4.09 -11.54
C CYS A 223 -22.58 4.18 -12.41
N GLU A 224 -22.45 4.52 -13.69
CA GLU A 224 -23.60 4.57 -14.62
C GLU A 224 -24.21 3.19 -14.84
N ILE A 225 -23.39 2.15 -15.05
CA ILE A 225 -23.85 0.77 -15.26
C ILE A 225 -24.73 0.29 -14.09
N TRP A 226 -24.35 0.62 -12.85
CA TRP A 226 -25.06 0.21 -11.64
C TRP A 226 -25.92 1.31 -11.01
N ASN A 227 -26.22 2.41 -11.72
CA ASN A 227 -27.04 3.53 -11.26
C ASN A 227 -26.58 4.18 -9.94
N LEU A 228 -25.27 4.31 -9.74
CA LEU A 228 -24.61 4.88 -8.57
C LEU A 228 -23.99 6.26 -8.81
N THR A 229 -24.31 6.93 -9.92
CA THR A 229 -23.71 8.22 -10.29
C THR A 229 -23.94 9.31 -9.24
N SER A 230 -25.15 9.43 -8.69
CA SER A 230 -25.44 10.39 -7.61
C SER A 230 -24.58 10.12 -6.37
N TYR A 231 -24.43 8.85 -6.00
CA TYR A 231 -23.62 8.45 -4.85
C TYR A 231 -22.14 8.79 -5.06
N PHE A 232 -21.63 8.59 -6.28
CA PHE A 232 -20.28 8.96 -6.66
C PHE A 232 -20.06 10.47 -6.57
N ASP A 233 -20.97 11.27 -7.12
CA ASP A 233 -20.88 12.73 -7.10
C ASP A 233 -20.87 13.26 -5.67
N ASP A 234 -21.76 12.76 -4.80
CA ASP A 234 -21.80 13.11 -3.39
C ASP A 234 -20.49 12.74 -2.67
N ALA A 235 -19.93 11.57 -2.95
CA ALA A 235 -18.65 11.14 -2.36
C ALA A 235 -17.48 12.03 -2.80
N VAL A 236 -17.44 12.43 -4.08
CA VAL A 236 -16.42 13.35 -4.61
C VAL A 236 -16.53 14.72 -3.94
N GLN A 237 -17.74 15.25 -3.75
CA GLN A 237 -17.94 16.52 -3.05
C GLN A 237 -17.52 16.44 -1.59
N ARG A 238 -17.91 15.37 -0.88
CA ARG A 238 -17.46 15.11 0.50
C ARG A 238 -15.92 15.10 0.61
N ARG A 239 -15.23 14.45 -0.33
CA ARG A 239 -13.76 14.39 -0.36
C ARG A 239 -13.12 15.76 -0.65
N LYS A 240 -13.67 16.52 -1.60
CA LYS A 240 -13.20 17.90 -1.87
C LYS A 240 -13.31 18.79 -0.65
N HIS A 241 -14.49 18.80 -0.01
CA HIS A 241 -14.73 19.59 1.19
C HIS A 241 -13.78 19.19 2.34
N LYS A 242 -13.57 17.88 2.56
CA LYS A 242 -12.61 17.41 3.58
C LYS A 242 -11.16 17.82 3.28
N MET A 243 -10.76 17.82 2.01
CA MET A 243 -9.42 18.29 1.64
C MET A 243 -9.26 19.80 1.83
N GLU A 244 -10.31 20.59 1.60
CA GLU A 244 -10.32 22.03 1.85
C GLU A 244 -10.22 22.33 3.35
N THR A 245 -11.03 21.68 4.18
CA THR A 245 -10.99 21.87 5.63
C THR A 245 -9.66 21.44 6.25
N MET A 246 -9.07 20.32 5.80
CA MET A 246 -7.74 19.89 6.27
C MET A 246 -6.63 20.88 5.89
N LYS A 247 -6.73 21.54 4.72
CA LYS A 247 -5.79 22.61 4.34
C LYS A 247 -5.94 23.84 5.21
N ASP A 248 -7.17 24.20 5.56
CA ASP A 248 -7.44 25.32 6.45
C ASP A 248 -6.93 25.04 7.87
N ASP A 249 -7.14 23.83 8.39
CA ASP A 249 -6.60 23.37 9.68
C ASP A 249 -5.06 23.35 9.69
N GLU A 250 -4.42 22.89 8.62
CA GLU A 250 -2.96 22.97 8.48
C GLU A 250 -2.46 24.42 8.44
N ASN A 251 -3.17 25.30 7.73
CA ASN A 251 -2.85 26.72 7.67
C ASN A 251 -3.03 27.41 9.03
N GLU A 252 -4.08 27.08 9.80
CA GLU A 252 -4.26 27.56 11.16
C GLU A 252 -3.20 27.03 12.12
N LYS A 253 -2.85 25.74 12.05
CA LYS A 253 -1.76 25.16 12.84
C LYS A 253 -0.41 25.78 12.51
N ARG A 254 -0.16 26.14 11.25
CA ARG A 254 1.03 26.91 10.84
C ARG A 254 1.00 28.32 11.41
N LYS A 255 -0.14 29.02 11.39
CA LYS A 255 -0.30 30.34 12.02
C LYS A 255 -0.13 30.31 13.55
N ARG A 256 -0.58 29.25 14.23
CA ARG A 256 -0.38 29.07 15.69
C ARG A 256 1.04 28.66 16.06
N LYS A 257 1.77 27.94 15.20
CA LYS A 257 3.20 27.67 15.39
C LYS A 257 4.09 28.88 15.11
N SER A 258 3.63 29.84 14.30
CA SER A 258 4.41 31.04 13.97
C SER A 258 4.36 32.12 15.07
N SER A 259 3.50 31.98 16.09
CA SER A 259 3.45 32.89 17.22
C SER A 259 4.43 32.56 18.35
N ASP A 260 5.23 31.51 18.22
CA ASP A 260 6.09 31.00 19.31
C ASP A 260 7.47 30.57 18.80
N SER A 261 8.28 31.54 18.34
CA SER A 261 9.75 31.57 18.49
C SER A 261 10.39 32.66 17.62
N SER A 262 11.27 33.43 18.25
CA SER A 262 11.97 34.59 17.71
C SER A 262 13.06 34.21 16.69
N SER A 263 12.71 34.31 15.40
CA SER A 263 13.52 34.73 14.22
C SER A 263 12.93 34.05 12.99
N GLU A 264 11.78 34.55 12.51
CA GLU A 264 10.94 33.86 11.52
C GLU A 264 11.65 33.66 10.19
N ILE A 265 11.98 32.40 9.88
CA ILE A 265 12.32 31.97 8.53
C ILE A 265 10.99 31.65 7.83
N THR A 266 10.69 32.33 6.73
CA THR A 266 9.52 32.00 5.90
C THR A 266 9.79 30.72 5.11
N GLU A 267 9.03 29.66 5.40
CA GLU A 267 9.17 28.37 4.73
C GLU A 267 7.98 27.99 3.85
N ILE A 268 8.24 27.51 2.63
CA ILE A 268 7.22 26.98 1.70
C ILE A 268 7.72 25.66 1.11
N LYS A 269 6.82 24.68 0.93
CA LYS A 269 7.15 23.38 0.32
C LYS A 269 7.30 23.49 -1.20
N VAL A 270 8.54 23.61 -1.69
CA VAL A 270 8.84 23.72 -3.14
C VAL A 270 10.12 22.96 -3.51
N LYS A 271 10.10 22.21 -4.62
CA LYS A 271 11.34 21.69 -5.25
C LYS A 271 11.74 22.49 -6.48
N TYR A 272 13.05 22.61 -6.69
CA TYR A 272 13.60 23.13 -7.92
C TYR A 272 13.69 22.04 -9.00
N LEU A 273 12.81 22.15 -10.01
CA LEU A 273 12.82 21.26 -11.17
C LEU A 273 13.40 22.00 -12.37
N ARG A 274 14.65 21.71 -12.76
CA ARG A 274 15.35 22.38 -13.87
C ARG A 274 14.54 22.44 -15.18
N LYS A 275 13.77 21.39 -15.47
CA LYS A 275 12.89 21.27 -16.65
C LYS A 275 11.78 22.32 -16.74
N MET A 276 11.43 22.96 -15.62
CA MET A 276 10.39 24.01 -15.57
C MET A 276 10.90 25.38 -16.02
N TYR A 277 12.17 25.51 -16.43
CA TYR A 277 12.80 26.78 -16.74
C TYR A 277 13.54 26.70 -18.08
N THR A 278 13.46 27.75 -18.90
CA THR A 278 14.13 27.85 -20.20
C THR A 278 15.64 28.08 -20.06
N GLY A 279 16.38 27.93 -21.16
CA GLY A 279 17.84 28.00 -21.19
C GLY A 279 18.39 29.36 -20.75
N GLY A 280 18.76 29.46 -19.46
CA GLY A 280 19.44 30.63 -18.87
C GLY A 280 18.68 31.27 -17.72
N VAL A 281 17.35 31.11 -17.67
CA VAL A 281 16.51 31.67 -16.61
C VAL A 281 16.56 30.78 -15.37
N THR A 282 16.90 31.36 -14.23
CA THR A 282 16.89 30.64 -12.94
C THR A 282 16.28 31.52 -11.84
N PRO A 283 15.56 30.94 -10.87
CA PRO A 283 15.02 31.66 -9.72
C PRO A 283 16.08 32.52 -8.99
N LYS A 284 17.27 31.97 -8.75
CA LYS A 284 18.38 32.69 -8.13
C LYS A 284 18.83 33.88 -8.97
N GLY A 285 18.84 33.74 -10.30
CA GLY A 285 19.13 34.84 -11.22
C GLY A 285 18.08 35.94 -11.18
N ILE A 286 16.79 35.56 -11.20
CA ILE A 286 15.66 36.50 -11.11
C ILE A 286 15.69 37.25 -9.78
N LEU A 287 15.93 36.55 -8.67
CA LEU A 287 15.99 37.18 -7.35
C LEU A 287 17.16 38.15 -7.22
N LEU A 288 18.31 37.83 -7.83
CA LEU A 288 19.46 38.75 -7.89
C LEU A 288 19.12 40.02 -8.67
N GLU A 289 18.51 39.88 -9.86
CA GLU A 289 18.08 41.03 -10.67
C GLU A 289 17.02 41.87 -9.98
N TRP A 290 16.03 41.22 -9.35
CA TRP A 290 14.99 41.88 -8.57
C TRP A 290 15.59 42.67 -7.41
N SER A 291 16.54 42.08 -6.67
CA SER A 291 17.21 42.77 -5.55
C SER A 291 17.97 44.01 -6.02
N ARG A 292 18.67 43.92 -7.16
CA ARG A 292 19.36 45.06 -7.78
C ARG A 292 18.39 46.18 -8.18
N ARG A 293 17.29 45.84 -8.84
CA ARG A 293 16.25 46.81 -9.26
C ARG A 293 15.61 47.54 -8.08
N ASN A 294 15.47 46.86 -6.95
CA ASN A 294 14.88 47.41 -5.72
C ASN A 294 15.91 47.99 -4.74
N ARG A 295 17.19 48.11 -5.14
CA ARG A 295 18.29 48.64 -4.30
C ARG A 295 18.46 47.89 -2.97
N ILE A 296 18.13 46.61 -2.94
CA ILE A 296 18.35 45.72 -1.79
C ILE A 296 19.74 45.07 -1.94
N LYS A 297 20.42 44.83 -0.82
CA LYS A 297 21.69 44.08 -0.81
C LYS A 297 21.51 42.73 -1.50
N GLN A 298 22.57 42.27 -2.16
CA GLN A 298 22.53 41.00 -2.88
C GLN A 298 22.12 39.84 -1.95
N PRO A 299 21.26 38.91 -2.41
CA PRO A 299 20.84 37.77 -1.62
C PRO A 299 22.03 36.90 -1.18
N THR A 300 22.08 36.53 0.09
CA THR A 300 23.09 35.61 0.63
C THR A 300 22.47 34.27 1.00
N TYR A 301 23.17 33.18 0.71
CA TYR A 301 22.69 31.82 0.91
C TYR A 301 23.54 31.08 1.92
N GLU A 302 22.89 30.46 2.89
CA GLU A 302 23.48 29.50 3.81
C GLU A 302 22.91 28.12 3.50
N THR A 303 23.75 27.10 3.39
CA THR A 303 23.31 25.74 3.00
C THR A 303 23.87 24.71 3.94
N ILE A 304 22.98 23.82 4.40
CA ILE A 304 23.33 22.66 5.22
C ILE A 304 23.24 21.39 4.37
N GLU A 305 24.13 20.43 4.64
CA GLU A 305 24.11 19.07 4.11
C GLU A 305 23.65 18.12 5.23
N ARG A 306 22.73 17.21 4.91
CA ARG A 306 22.23 16.19 5.83
C ARG A 306 23.10 14.94 5.75
N GLU A 307 23.58 14.45 6.90
CA GLU A 307 24.59 13.39 6.95
C GLU A 307 24.08 12.02 6.45
N GLU A 308 22.79 11.69 6.64
CA GLU A 308 22.26 10.35 6.32
C GLU A 308 22.19 10.07 4.81
N ASP A 309 21.90 11.08 4.00
CA ASP A 309 21.65 10.92 2.56
C ASP A 309 22.35 11.96 1.68
N ARG A 310 23.13 12.86 2.28
CA ARG A 310 23.87 13.93 1.60
C ARG A 310 22.98 14.89 0.81
N TRP A 311 21.73 15.06 1.25
CA TRP A 311 20.82 16.04 0.66
C TRP A 311 21.05 17.42 1.27
N PHE A 312 20.70 18.46 0.50
CA PHE A 312 21.00 19.86 0.83
C PHE A 312 19.72 20.66 1.10
N LYS A 313 19.80 21.59 2.05
CA LYS A 313 18.75 22.58 2.33
C LYS A 313 19.39 23.96 2.45
N SER A 314 18.83 24.96 1.77
CA SER A 314 19.38 26.33 1.78
C SER A 314 18.39 27.33 2.35
N VAL A 315 18.93 28.31 3.08
CA VAL A 315 18.23 29.51 3.53
C VAL A 315 18.79 30.70 2.77
N VAL A 316 17.92 31.52 2.17
CA VAL A 316 18.29 32.79 1.54
C VAL A 316 17.89 33.96 2.42
N LEU A 317 18.82 34.90 2.63
CA LEU A 317 18.59 36.18 3.29
C LEU A 317 18.46 37.28 2.23
N VAL A 318 17.35 38.03 2.26
CA VAL A 318 17.09 39.19 1.41
C VAL A 318 16.57 40.33 2.28
N GLY A 319 17.34 41.41 2.38
CA GLY A 319 17.12 42.42 3.42
C GLY A 319 17.31 41.79 4.81
N ASP A 320 16.31 41.94 5.67
CA ASP A 320 16.30 41.36 7.03
C ASP A 320 15.45 40.08 7.13
N LYS A 321 14.97 39.53 6.00
CA LYS A 321 14.07 38.38 5.95
C LYS A 321 14.77 37.13 5.42
N LYS A 322 14.50 35.98 6.05
CA LYS A 322 15.04 34.68 5.68
C LYS A 322 13.95 33.81 5.04
N TYR A 323 14.32 33.08 3.99
CA TYR A 323 13.42 32.21 3.24
C TYR A 323 14.05 30.85 2.99
N SER A 324 13.29 29.76 3.10
CA SER A 324 13.79 28.40 2.85
C SER A 324 12.71 27.50 2.28
N SER A 325 13.07 26.53 1.45
CA SER A 325 12.15 25.44 1.13
C SER A 325 12.12 24.43 2.28
N THR A 326 10.96 23.81 2.54
CA THR A 326 10.89 22.64 3.44
C THR A 326 11.40 21.35 2.77
N GLU A 327 11.58 21.36 1.44
CA GLU A 327 12.08 20.22 0.68
C GLU A 327 13.60 20.22 0.64
N TRP A 328 14.16 19.01 0.76
CA TRP A 328 15.58 18.75 0.61
C TRP A 328 15.90 18.42 -0.86
N GLU A 329 17.08 18.83 -1.31
CA GLU A 329 17.50 18.74 -2.70
C GLU A 329 18.78 17.92 -2.86
N GLY A 330 18.89 17.19 -3.98
CA GLY A 330 20.08 16.34 -4.25
C GLY A 330 21.37 17.11 -4.58
N SER A 331 21.34 18.45 -4.59
CA SER A 331 22.54 19.27 -4.76
C SER A 331 22.39 20.63 -4.11
N LYS A 332 23.50 21.20 -3.61
CA LYS A 332 23.56 22.58 -3.10
C LYS A 332 22.97 23.61 -4.07
N LYS A 333 23.28 23.48 -5.37
CA LYS A 333 22.77 24.39 -6.40
C LYS A 333 21.24 24.34 -6.50
N ALA A 334 20.63 23.16 -6.42
CA ALA A 334 19.18 23.03 -6.44
C ALA A 334 18.53 23.58 -5.16
N ALA A 335 19.14 23.34 -3.99
CA ALA A 335 18.67 23.88 -2.71
C ALA A 335 18.62 25.42 -2.70
N GLU A 336 19.65 26.08 -3.22
CA GLU A 336 19.68 27.55 -3.34
C GLU A 336 18.60 28.07 -4.29
N GLN A 337 18.32 27.36 -5.39
CA GLN A 337 17.23 27.73 -6.30
C GLN A 337 15.87 27.57 -5.63
N ALA A 338 15.66 26.50 -4.86
CA ALA A 338 14.44 26.26 -4.11
C ALA A 338 14.18 27.39 -3.09
N ALA A 339 15.21 27.78 -2.33
CA ALA A 339 15.13 28.92 -1.40
C ALA A 339 14.81 30.24 -2.13
N ALA A 340 15.39 30.47 -3.30
CA ALA A 340 15.10 31.65 -4.12
C ALA A 340 13.64 31.69 -4.60
N ILE A 341 13.05 30.53 -4.96
CA ILE A 341 11.64 30.43 -5.33
C ILE A 341 10.75 30.85 -4.16
N VAL A 342 11.03 30.35 -2.95
CA VAL A 342 10.24 30.71 -1.75
C VAL A 342 10.28 32.21 -1.51
N CYS A 343 11.44 32.84 -1.65
CA CYS A 343 11.58 34.28 -1.55
C CYS A 343 10.76 35.02 -2.62
N LEU A 344 10.90 34.67 -3.90
CA LEU A 344 10.18 35.32 -5.00
C LEU A 344 8.66 35.18 -4.87
N GLN A 345 8.17 34.00 -4.52
CA GLN A 345 6.75 33.77 -4.25
C GLN A 345 6.23 34.63 -3.10
N SER A 346 7.00 34.72 -2.01
CA SER A 346 6.66 35.54 -0.84
C SER A 346 6.65 37.05 -1.17
N LEU A 347 7.41 37.46 -2.18
CA LEU A 347 7.47 38.83 -2.69
C LEU A 347 6.44 39.10 -3.80
N GLY A 348 5.65 38.10 -4.21
CA GLY A 348 4.71 38.22 -5.32
C GLY A 348 5.37 38.36 -6.70
N VAL A 349 6.64 37.95 -6.84
CA VAL A 349 7.43 38.04 -8.07
C VAL A 349 7.38 36.70 -8.80
N HIS A 350 7.14 36.74 -10.11
CA HIS A 350 7.17 35.54 -10.94
C HIS A 350 8.58 34.93 -10.96
N ASP A 351 8.70 33.65 -10.60
CA ASP A 351 9.98 32.95 -10.45
C ASP A 351 10.57 32.38 -11.74
N GLY A 352 9.90 32.60 -12.87
CA GLY A 352 10.36 32.19 -14.19
C GLY A 352 10.00 30.76 -14.59
N ARG A 353 9.19 30.05 -13.78
CA ARG A 353 8.64 28.76 -14.17
C ARG A 353 7.72 28.91 -15.38
N LEU A 354 7.84 27.99 -16.33
CA LEU A 354 6.89 27.83 -17.42
C LEU A 354 5.51 27.53 -16.82
N LYS A 355 4.46 28.20 -17.31
CA LYS A 355 3.09 27.84 -16.97
C LYS A 355 2.88 26.39 -17.39
N ALA A 356 2.30 25.57 -16.51
CA ALA A 356 1.87 24.24 -16.90
C ALA A 356 0.87 24.42 -18.06
N GLU A 357 1.19 23.86 -19.23
CA GLU A 357 0.16 23.58 -20.22
C GLU A 357 -0.82 22.64 -19.52
N SER A 358 -2.05 23.11 -19.32
CA SER A 358 -3.14 22.28 -18.84
C SER A 358 -3.49 21.29 -19.95
N THR A 359 -2.92 20.10 -19.87
CA THR A 359 -3.32 18.92 -20.64
C THR A 359 -3.44 17.71 -19.73
#